data_AF-A0A1T4LYM8-F1
#
_entry.id   AF-A0A1T4LYM8-F1
#
_cell.length_a   1.000
_cell.length_b   1.000
_cell.length_c   1.000
_cell.angle_alpha   90.00
_cell.angle_beta   90.00
_cell.angle_gamma   90.00
#
_symmetry.space_group_name_H-M   'P 1'
#
loop_
_entity.id
_entity.type
_entity.pdbx_description
1 polymer ?
#
loop_
_entity_poly.entity_id
_entity_poly.type
_entity_poly.pdbx_seq_one_letter_code
_entity_poly.pdbx_strand_id
1 'polypeptide(L)'
;MLSIFDRICAFFSSAIAFLPDAALIVLIPAVLALVFFAGRLTGMLAERNALHKQLKEGRKDAVKRSRAVIGGQMAEQIAPFLPDFPCNPADVRFIGKPVDFIAFPGMAEGKCIEEIVLVEVKTGTSQLSEREKEIKSAAEKGNVRYVEYRI
;
A
#
# COMPACT_ATOMS: atom_id res chain seq x y z
N MET A 1 45.98 1.23 -37.64
CA MET A 1 45.42 1.26 -36.28
C MET A 1 46.41 0.85 -35.19
N LEU A 2 47.46 0.05 -35.48
CA LEU A 2 48.46 -0.37 -34.47
C LEU A 2 49.37 0.76 -33.93
N SER A 3 49.68 1.81 -34.72
CA SER A 3 50.78 2.73 -34.36
C SER A 3 50.54 3.65 -33.15
N ILE A 4 49.29 3.94 -32.79
CA ILE A 4 48.98 4.77 -31.61
C ILE A 4 49.13 3.93 -30.35
N PHE A 5 48.66 2.68 -30.38
CA PHE A 5 48.79 1.75 -29.26
C PHE A 5 50.27 1.42 -28.99
N ASP A 6 51.05 1.17 -30.05
CA ASP A 6 52.50 0.93 -29.92
C ASP A 6 53.24 2.15 -29.36
N ARG A 7 52.85 3.38 -29.74
CA ARG A 7 53.42 4.61 -29.18
C ARG A 7 53.07 4.81 -27.71
N ILE A 8 51.84 4.47 -27.32
CA ILE A 8 51.41 4.53 -25.92
C ILE A 8 52.16 3.49 -25.09
N CYS A 9 52.23 2.24 -25.55
CA CYS A 9 52.99 1.19 -24.87
C CYS A 9 54.49 1.52 -24.75
N ALA A 10 55.10 2.05 -25.81
CA ALA A 10 56.50 2.48 -25.77
C ALA A 10 56.73 3.63 -24.78
N PHE A 11 55.80 4.58 -24.70
CA PHE A 11 55.87 5.69 -23.76
C PHE A 11 55.71 5.24 -22.31
N PHE A 12 54.77 4.32 -22.02
CA PHE A 12 54.64 3.76 -20.68
C PHE A 12 55.85 2.92 -20.29
N SER A 13 56.39 2.11 -21.22
CA SER A 13 57.58 1.30 -20.98
C SER A 13 58.81 2.14 -20.67
N SER A 14 59.03 3.25 -21.40
CA SER A 14 60.15 4.17 -21.14
C SER A 14 59.95 5.00 -19.87
N ALA A 15 58.71 5.41 -19.55
CA ALA A 15 58.40 6.13 -18.32
C ALA A 15 58.57 5.23 -17.08
N ILE A 16 58.17 3.96 -17.14
CA ILE A 16 58.34 2.98 -16.06
C ILE A 16 59.84 2.68 -15.84
N ALA A 17 60.63 2.57 -16.92
CA ALA A 17 62.07 2.32 -16.83
C ALA A 17 62.87 3.48 -16.22
N PHE A 18 62.30 4.69 -16.15
CA PHE A 18 62.95 5.89 -15.60
C PHE A 18 62.51 6.22 -14.17
N LEU A 19 61.53 5.50 -13.62
CA LEU A 19 61.12 5.62 -12.22
C LEU A 19 62.02 4.72 -11.36
N PRO A 20 62.53 5.20 -10.21
CA PRO A 20 63.27 4.34 -9.29
C PRO A 20 62.32 3.24 -8.79
N ASP A 21 62.81 1.99 -8.68
CA ASP A 21 61.98 0.83 -8.27
C ASP A 21 61.22 1.07 -6.95
N ALA A 22 61.79 1.88 -6.06
CA ALA A 22 61.18 2.32 -4.81
C ALA A 22 59.89 3.15 -5.01
N ALA A 23 59.79 3.94 -6.09
CA ALA A 23 58.59 4.73 -6.39
C ALA A 23 57.42 3.84 -6.84
N LEU A 24 57.71 2.74 -7.56
CA LEU A 24 56.69 1.79 -8.00
C LEU A 24 56.06 1.07 -6.80
N ILE A 25 56.88 0.68 -5.82
CA ILE A 25 56.46 0.01 -4.58
C ILE A 25 55.50 0.89 -3.75
N VAL A 26 55.60 2.22 -3.83
CA VAL A 26 54.73 3.16 -3.12
C VAL A 26 53.49 3.53 -3.93
N LEU A 27 53.64 3.74 -5.24
CA LEU A 27 52.54 4.16 -6.12
C LEU A 27 51.46 3.09 -6.29
N ILE A 28 51.85 1.81 -6.44
CA ILE A 28 50.89 0.71 -6.62
C ILE A 28 49.91 0.59 -5.45
N PRO A 29 50.35 0.44 -4.18
CA PRO A 29 49.42 0.34 -3.05
C PRO A 29 48.63 1.63 -2.82
N ALA A 30 49.20 2.79 -3.13
CA ALA A 30 48.47 4.07 -3.05
C ALA A 30 47.29 4.11 -4.04
N VAL A 31 47.50 3.67 -5.28
CA VAL A 31 46.43 3.56 -6.29
C VAL A 31 45.40 2.51 -5.88
N LEU A 32 45.81 1.35 -5.39
CA LEU A 32 44.89 0.31 -4.92
C LEU A 32 44.04 0.80 -3.73
N ALA A 33 44.65 1.49 -2.78
CA ALA A 33 43.95 2.09 -1.64
C ALA A 33 42.95 3.17 -2.10
N LEU A 34 43.34 4.00 -3.08
CA LEU A 34 42.47 5.03 -3.65
C LEU A 34 41.25 4.41 -4.35
N VAL A 35 41.44 3.36 -5.16
CA VAL A 35 40.34 2.64 -5.82
C VAL A 35 39.43 1.97 -4.79
N PHE A 36 40.00 1.35 -3.75
CA PHE A 36 39.22 0.72 -2.68
C PHE A 36 38.39 1.75 -1.89
N PHE A 37 38.97 2.89 -1.52
CA PHE A 37 38.25 3.96 -0.82
C PHE A 37 37.18 4.59 -1.71
N ALA A 38 37.47 4.82 -2.99
CA ALA A 38 36.49 5.31 -3.95
C ALA A 38 35.31 4.35 -4.09
N GLY A 39 35.58 3.04 -4.19
CA GLY A 39 34.54 1.99 -4.25
C GLY A 39 33.70 1.89 -2.98
N ARG A 40 34.32 2.00 -1.79
CA ARG A 40 33.60 2.06 -0.51
C ARG A 40 32.69 3.29 -0.45
N LEU A 41 33.15 4.44 -0.93
CA LEU A 41 32.39 5.69 -0.89
C LEU A 41 31.18 5.63 -1.84
N THR A 42 31.37 5.16 -3.07
CA THR A 42 30.29 5.01 -4.05
C THR A 42 29.28 3.96 -3.61
N GLY A 43 29.73 2.84 -3.02
CA GLY A 43 28.86 1.81 -2.46
C GLY A 43 27.93 2.34 -1.36
N MET A 44 28.48 3.05 -0.37
CA MET A 44 27.67 3.62 0.73
C MET A 44 26.65 4.66 0.22
N LEU A 45 27.02 5.49 -0.76
CA LEU A 45 26.09 6.45 -1.35
C LEU A 45 24.97 5.76 -2.13
N ALA A 46 25.29 4.72 -2.88
CA ALA A 46 24.31 3.92 -3.62
C ALA A 46 23.33 3.21 -2.67
N GLU A 47 23.82 2.58 -1.61
CA GLU A 47 22.97 1.96 -0.58
C GLU A 47 22.06 2.97 0.11
N ARG A 48 22.60 4.13 0.52
CA ARG A 48 21.79 5.19 1.14
C ARG A 48 20.69 5.69 0.20
N ASN A 49 20.97 5.85 -1.08
CA ASN A 49 19.97 6.27 -2.06
C ASN A 49 18.91 5.17 -2.28
N ALA A 50 19.32 3.91 -2.36
CA ALA A 50 18.41 2.78 -2.49
C ALA A 50 17.50 2.65 -1.26
N LEU A 51 18.05 2.73 -0.05
CA LEU A 51 17.32 2.74 1.21
C LEU A 51 16.33 3.91 1.28
N HIS A 52 16.76 5.12 0.94
CA HIS A 52 15.85 6.28 0.90
C HIS A 52 14.71 6.09 -0.09
N LYS A 53 14.97 5.49 -1.26
CA LYS A 53 13.94 5.20 -2.26
C LYS A 53 12.94 4.18 -1.73
N GLN A 54 13.42 3.08 -1.15
CA GLN A 54 12.57 2.05 -0.53
C GLN A 54 11.73 2.60 0.61
N LEU A 55 12.32 3.40 1.51
CA LEU A 55 11.60 4.05 2.61
C LEU A 55 10.52 5.00 2.09
N LYS A 56 10.82 5.78 1.03
CA LYS A 56 9.86 6.70 0.42
C LYS A 56 8.71 5.95 -0.25
N GLU A 57 8.99 4.85 -0.94
CA GLU A 57 7.98 4.00 -1.58
C GLU A 57 7.12 3.29 -0.54
N GLY A 58 7.74 2.68 0.48
CA GLY A 58 7.03 2.05 1.60
C GLY A 58 6.14 3.03 2.34
N ARG A 59 6.60 4.26 2.59
CA ARG A 59 5.78 5.31 3.21
C ARG A 59 4.58 5.70 2.33
N LYS A 60 4.79 5.84 1.02
CA LYS A 60 3.69 6.15 0.08
C LYS A 60 2.65 5.05 0.05
N ASP A 61 3.08 3.80 0.00
CA ASP A 61 2.19 2.64 0.00
C ASP A 61 1.41 2.54 1.33
N ALA A 62 2.09 2.70 2.47
CA ALA A 62 1.45 2.73 3.78
C ALA A 62 0.35 3.80 3.87
N VAL A 63 0.63 5.03 3.39
CA VAL A 63 -0.38 6.11 3.35
C VAL A 63 -1.54 5.75 2.42
N LYS A 64 -1.26 5.17 1.24
CA LYS A 64 -2.30 4.77 0.28
C LYS A 64 -3.24 3.72 0.90
N ARG A 65 -2.68 2.67 1.52
CA ARG A 65 -3.45 1.61 2.18
C ARG A 65 -4.26 2.16 3.36
N SER A 66 -3.64 2.99 4.19
CA SER A 66 -4.32 3.63 5.31
C SER A 66 -5.52 4.46 4.85
N ARG A 67 -5.36 5.28 3.79
CA ARG A 67 -6.48 6.06 3.21
C ARG A 67 -7.60 5.18 2.67
N ALA A 68 -7.26 4.06 2.03
CA ALA A 68 -8.27 3.13 1.53
C ALA A 68 -9.07 2.49 2.68
N VAL A 69 -8.40 2.09 3.77
CA VAL A 69 -9.05 1.50 4.94
C VAL A 69 -9.91 2.54 5.68
N ILE A 70 -9.35 3.70 6.01
CA ILE A 70 -10.06 4.77 6.72
C ILE A 70 -11.23 5.28 5.87
N GLY A 71 -11.01 5.48 4.57
CA GLY A 71 -12.05 5.89 3.64
C GLY A 71 -13.18 4.86 3.55
N GLY A 72 -12.85 3.57 3.53
CA GLY A 72 -13.84 2.49 3.57
C GLY A 72 -14.68 2.52 4.85
N GLN A 73 -14.04 2.64 6.01
CA GLN A 73 -14.73 2.73 7.31
C GLN A 73 -15.62 3.97 7.40
N MET A 74 -15.14 5.13 6.95
CA MET A 74 -15.94 6.35 6.92
C MET A 74 -17.14 6.21 5.98
N ALA A 75 -16.93 5.63 4.80
CA ALA A 75 -17.99 5.39 3.83
C ALA A 75 -19.07 4.45 4.37
N GLU A 76 -18.71 3.39 5.12
CA GLU A 76 -19.67 2.54 5.83
C GLU A 76 -20.53 3.38 6.79
N GLN A 77 -19.93 4.31 7.55
CA GLN A 77 -20.66 5.12 8.55
C GLN A 77 -21.55 6.21 7.93
N ILE A 78 -21.14 6.83 6.83
CA ILE A 78 -21.92 7.90 6.17
C ILE A 78 -22.87 7.38 5.09
N ALA A 79 -22.86 6.07 4.82
CA ALA A 79 -23.63 5.45 3.74
C ALA A 79 -25.10 5.89 3.67
N PRO A 80 -25.85 6.04 4.79
CA PRO A 80 -27.24 6.48 4.74
C PRO A 80 -27.45 7.86 4.10
N PHE A 81 -26.41 8.69 4.03
CA PHE A 81 -26.46 10.04 3.46
C PHE A 81 -25.89 10.12 2.05
N LEU A 82 -25.41 9.00 1.50
CA LEU A 82 -24.89 8.95 0.13
C LEU A 82 -26.03 8.83 -0.89
N PRO A 83 -25.80 9.29 -2.14
CA PRO A 83 -26.73 9.02 -3.23
C PRO A 83 -27.02 7.52 -3.36
N ASP A 84 -28.23 7.19 -3.79
CA ASP A 84 -28.69 5.82 -4.07
C ASP A 84 -28.75 4.87 -2.86
N PHE A 85 -28.61 5.38 -1.62
CA PHE A 85 -28.91 4.57 -0.44
C PHE A 85 -30.39 4.15 -0.47
N PRO A 86 -30.72 2.86 -0.22
CA PRO A 86 -32.03 2.30 -0.55
C PRO A 86 -33.19 2.83 0.31
N CYS A 87 -32.92 3.61 1.35
CA CYS A 87 -33.92 4.07 2.31
C CYS A 87 -33.65 5.50 2.75
N ASN A 88 -34.67 6.16 3.34
CA ASN A 88 -34.46 7.45 4.00
C ASN A 88 -33.50 7.27 5.19
N PRO A 89 -32.42 8.06 5.33
CA PRO A 89 -31.49 7.94 6.47
C PRO A 89 -32.16 8.01 7.86
N ALA A 90 -33.31 8.66 8.00
CA ALA A 90 -34.06 8.71 9.25
C ALA A 90 -34.70 7.35 9.65
N ASP A 91 -34.94 6.48 8.67
CA ASP A 91 -35.54 5.14 8.81
C ASP A 91 -34.51 4.06 9.15
N VAL A 92 -33.23 4.42 9.22
CA VAL A 92 -32.12 3.47 9.29
C VAL A 92 -31.56 3.40 10.73
N ARG A 93 -31.17 2.20 11.15
CA ARG A 93 -30.46 1.94 12.41
C ARG A 93 -29.16 1.20 12.13
N PHE A 94 -28.07 1.71 12.67
CA PHE A 94 -26.77 1.06 12.61
C PHE A 94 -26.73 -0.14 13.57
N ILE A 95 -26.18 -1.26 13.10
CA ILE A 95 -25.92 -2.47 13.88
C ILE A 95 -24.44 -2.80 13.87
N GLY A 96 -23.82 -2.76 12.69
CA GLY A 96 -22.42 -3.16 12.46
C GLY A 96 -22.28 -4.64 12.03
N LYS A 97 -21.04 -5.07 11.80
CA LYS A 97 -20.78 -6.36 11.16
C LYS A 97 -21.43 -7.54 11.92
N PRO A 98 -22.00 -8.52 11.21
CA PRO A 98 -21.93 -8.75 9.75
C PRO A 98 -23.08 -8.13 8.91
N VAL A 99 -23.87 -7.20 9.47
CA VAL A 99 -24.89 -6.43 8.73
C VAL A 99 -24.85 -4.99 9.22
N ASP A 100 -24.31 -4.07 8.43
CA ASP A 100 -24.08 -2.69 8.86
C ASP A 100 -25.34 -1.96 9.34
N PHE A 101 -26.48 -2.10 8.65
CA PHE A 101 -27.72 -1.40 8.99
C PHE A 101 -28.98 -2.27 8.86
N ILE A 102 -30.01 -1.88 9.63
CA ILE A 102 -31.40 -2.28 9.39
C ILE A 102 -32.21 -1.02 9.09
N ALA A 103 -32.99 -1.05 8.02
CA ALA A 103 -33.90 0.03 7.66
C ALA A 103 -35.37 -0.39 7.81
N PHE A 104 -36.19 0.58 8.20
CA PHE A 104 -37.63 0.46 8.41
C PHE A 104 -38.37 1.50 7.55
N PRO A 105 -38.49 1.30 6.22
CA PRO A 105 -39.05 2.30 5.32
C PRO A 105 -40.41 2.81 5.80
N GLY A 106 -40.54 4.15 5.90
CA GLY A 106 -41.77 4.81 6.33
C GLY A 106 -41.86 5.10 7.83
N MET A 107 -40.91 4.64 8.65
CA MET A 107 -40.89 4.85 10.11
C MET A 107 -40.86 6.35 10.48
N ALA A 108 -40.00 7.15 9.85
CA ALA A 108 -39.84 8.57 10.11
C ALA A 108 -41.06 9.40 9.67
N GLU A 109 -41.79 8.90 8.67
CA GLU A 109 -43.01 9.53 8.16
C GLU A 109 -44.28 9.05 8.88
N GLY A 110 -44.16 8.12 9.84
CA GLY A 110 -45.30 7.54 10.56
C GLY A 110 -46.18 6.63 9.70
N LYS A 111 -45.65 6.09 8.60
CA LYS A 111 -46.35 5.13 7.73
C LYS A 111 -46.23 3.71 8.27
N CYS A 112 -47.07 2.82 7.74
CA CYS A 112 -46.95 1.38 8.02
C CYS A 112 -45.61 0.87 7.48
N ILE A 113 -44.92 0.06 8.28
CA ILE A 113 -43.68 -0.60 7.89
C ILE A 113 -44.05 -1.92 7.20
N GLU A 114 -43.92 -1.96 5.87
CA GLU A 114 -44.29 -3.14 5.06
C GLU A 114 -43.12 -4.13 4.91
N GLU A 115 -41.88 -3.66 5.07
CA GLU A 115 -40.68 -4.47 4.96
C GLU A 115 -39.60 -4.03 5.95
N ILE A 116 -38.66 -4.94 6.23
CA ILE A 116 -37.45 -4.66 6.99
C ILE A 116 -36.27 -4.97 6.07
N VAL A 117 -35.41 -3.99 5.84
CA VAL A 117 -34.29 -4.12 4.90
C VAL A 117 -32.99 -4.28 5.68
N LEU A 118 -32.29 -5.38 5.46
CA LEU A 118 -30.92 -5.58 5.94
C LEU A 118 -29.95 -4.98 4.91
N VAL A 119 -29.09 -4.06 5.33
CA VAL A 119 -28.16 -3.37 4.43
C VAL A 119 -26.73 -3.62 4.90
N GLU A 120 -25.94 -4.28 4.07
CA GLU A 120 -24.48 -4.39 4.22
C GLU A 120 -23.83 -3.44 3.21
N VAL A 121 -22.97 -2.54 3.68
CA VAL A 121 -22.33 -1.54 2.83
C VAL A 121 -21.00 -2.07 2.33
N LYS A 122 -20.80 -2.01 1.01
CA LYS A 122 -19.52 -2.33 0.37
C LYS A 122 -18.96 -1.10 -0.32
N THR A 123 -17.64 -0.96 -0.23
CA THR A 123 -16.89 0.13 -0.85
C THR A 123 -15.92 -0.41 -1.89
N GLY A 124 -15.73 0.33 -2.99
CA GLY A 124 -14.81 -0.05 -4.06
C GLY A 124 -15.11 -1.44 -4.64
N THR A 125 -14.11 -2.32 -4.63
CA THR A 125 -14.20 -3.69 -5.16
C THR A 125 -14.44 -4.73 -4.08
N SER A 126 -14.88 -4.33 -2.88
CA SER A 126 -15.14 -5.26 -1.79
C SER A 126 -16.35 -6.14 -2.10
N GLN A 127 -16.23 -7.42 -1.75
CA GLN A 127 -17.29 -8.43 -1.94
C GLN A 127 -17.83 -8.85 -0.58
N LEU A 128 -19.00 -9.51 -0.59
CA LEU A 128 -19.55 -10.12 0.63
C LEU A 128 -18.60 -11.20 1.16
N SER A 129 -18.36 -11.21 2.47
CA SER A 129 -17.71 -12.31 3.17
C SER A 129 -18.60 -13.55 3.18
N GLU A 130 -18.03 -14.73 3.43
CA GLU A 130 -18.82 -15.97 3.53
C GLU A 130 -19.91 -15.85 4.59
N ARG A 131 -19.62 -15.19 5.72
CA ARG A 131 -20.60 -14.97 6.79
C ARG A 131 -21.75 -14.04 6.35
N GLU A 132 -21.44 -13.00 5.60
CA GLU A 132 -22.46 -12.10 5.04
C GLU A 132 -23.31 -12.80 3.97
N LYS A 133 -22.71 -13.68 3.15
CA LYS A 133 -23.43 -14.50 2.16
C LYS A 133 -24.41 -15.46 2.84
N GLU A 134 -24.01 -16.10 3.93
CA GLU A 134 -24.89 -16.97 4.73
C GLU A 134 -26.11 -16.19 5.24
N ILE A 135 -25.88 -14.99 5.77
CA ILE A 135 -26.95 -14.13 6.30
C ILE A 135 -27.88 -13.66 5.17
N LYS A 136 -27.31 -13.21 4.05
CA LYS A 136 -28.08 -12.87 2.85
C LYS A 136 -28.97 -14.03 2.42
N SER A 137 -28.42 -15.24 2.34
CA SER A 137 -29.19 -16.44 1.97
C SER A 137 -30.29 -16.76 2.99
N ALA A 138 -30.04 -16.58 4.29
CA ALA A 138 -31.06 -16.78 5.31
C ALA A 138 -32.21 -15.77 5.17
N ALA A 139 -31.90 -14.50 4.91
CA ALA A 139 -32.89 -13.46 4.67
C ALA A 139 -33.72 -13.73 3.39
N GLU A 140 -33.07 -14.09 2.28
CA GLU A 140 -33.73 -14.43 1.01
C GLU A 140 -34.66 -15.65 1.13
N LYS A 141 -34.34 -16.58 2.03
CA LYS A 141 -35.19 -17.76 2.32
C LYS A 141 -36.32 -17.46 3.30
N GLY A 142 -36.42 -16.24 3.83
CA GLY A 142 -37.41 -15.87 4.86
C GLY A 142 -37.12 -16.44 6.24
N ASN A 143 -35.88 -16.90 6.52
CA ASN A 143 -35.48 -17.44 7.82
C ASN A 143 -35.20 -16.32 8.84
N VAL A 144 -36.15 -15.40 8.99
CA VAL A 144 -36.08 -14.24 9.90
C VAL A 144 -37.23 -14.34 10.89
N ARG A 145 -36.95 -14.16 12.18
CA ARG A 145 -37.96 -14.26 13.25
C ARG A 145 -37.86 -13.07 14.21
N TYR A 146 -39.01 -12.51 14.55
CA TYR A 146 -39.14 -11.54 15.63
C TYR A 146 -39.32 -12.27 16.97
N VAL A 147 -38.52 -11.92 17.98
CA VAL A 147 -38.58 -12.52 19.31
C VAL A 147 -38.61 -11.42 20.36
N GLU A 148 -39.62 -11.43 21.21
CA GLU A 148 -39.68 -10.59 22.41
C GLU A 148 -39.04 -11.36 23.58
N TYR A 149 -37.97 -10.81 24.15
CA TYR A 149 -37.30 -11.35 25.33
C TYR A 149 -37.44 -10.36 26.49
N ARG A 150 -38.07 -10.79 27.58
CA ARG A 150 -38.27 -9.98 28.80
C ARG A 150 -37.30 -10.49 29.88
N ILE A 151 -36.71 -9.55 30.63
CA ILE A 151 -35.84 -9.81 31.80
C ILE A 151 -36.66 -9.61 33.07
#